data_AF-A0A5C4U222-F1
#
_entry.id   AF-A0A5C4U222-F1
#
_cell.length_a   1.000
_cell.length_b   1.000
_cell.length_c   1.000
_cell.angle_alpha   90.00
_cell.angle_beta   90.00
_cell.angle_gamma   90.00
#
_symmetry.space_group_name_H-M   'P 1'
#
loop_
_entity.id
_entity.type
_entity.pdbx_description
1 polymer ?
#
loop_
_entity_poly.entity_id
_entity_poly.type
_entity_poly.pdbx_seq_one_letter_code
_entity_poly.pdbx_strand_id
1 'polypeptide(L)'
;MPPKNRLADTVRATTSARAPKVNVEDTLRPGSSELTRRTTVYFTEDTAKRLKIAAIDEGTNASQIVEGLVSDWLEERAHGR
;
A
#
# COMPACT_ATOMS: atom_id res chain seq x y z
N MET A 1 -28.18 -15.19 9.02
CA MET A 1 -26.71 -15.37 8.83
C MET A 1 -26.04 -15.20 10.19
N PRO A 2 -25.20 -16.12 10.66
CA PRO A 2 -24.54 -15.97 11.95
C PRO A 2 -23.55 -14.78 11.92
N PRO A 3 -23.37 -14.07 13.05
CA PRO A 3 -22.48 -12.92 13.11
C PRO A 3 -21.02 -13.35 12.91
N LYS A 4 -20.31 -12.66 12.01
CA LYS A 4 -18.87 -12.90 11.75
C LYS A 4 -18.08 -12.78 13.06
N ASN A 5 -17.35 -13.83 13.40
CA ASN A 5 -16.61 -13.94 14.66
C ASN A 5 -15.35 -13.06 14.63
N ARG A 6 -15.51 -11.77 14.99
CA ARG A 6 -14.47 -10.72 14.92
C ARG A 6 -13.21 -11.05 15.73
N LEU A 7 -13.32 -11.95 16.71
CA LEU A 7 -12.19 -12.41 17.52
C LEU A 7 -11.18 -13.23 16.69
N ALA A 8 -11.66 -14.02 15.73
CA ALA A 8 -10.80 -14.83 14.86
C ALA A 8 -9.96 -13.95 13.92
N ASP A 9 -10.51 -12.83 13.46
CA ASP A 9 -9.79 -11.84 12.64
C ASP A 9 -8.70 -11.12 13.45
N THR A 10 -8.97 -10.78 14.72
CA THR A 10 -8.00 -10.13 15.60
C THR A 10 -6.84 -11.08 15.99
N VAL A 11 -7.12 -12.35 16.24
CA VAL A 11 -6.08 -13.34 16.60
C VAL A 11 -5.16 -13.64 15.41
N ARG A 12 -5.67 -13.64 14.17
CA ARG A 12 -4.84 -13.71 12.95
C ARG A 12 -3.95 -12.49 12.77
N ALA A 13 -4.41 -11.29 13.15
CA ALA A 13 -3.63 -10.06 13.04
C ALA A 13 -2.43 -10.03 14.01
N THR A 14 -2.55 -10.63 15.20
CA THR A 14 -1.47 -10.67 16.21
C THR A 14 -0.48 -11.81 16.03
N THR A 15 -0.83 -12.84 15.25
CA THR A 15 0.08 -13.95 14.89
C THR A 15 0.90 -13.69 13.63
N SER A 16 0.70 -12.55 12.95
CA SER A 16 1.63 -12.08 11.91
C SER A 16 2.93 -11.64 12.59
N ALA A 17 3.85 -12.60 12.63
CA ALA A 17 5.17 -12.58 13.25
C ALA A 17 5.82 -11.20 13.35
N ARG A 18 6.40 -10.94 14.53
CA ARG A 18 7.43 -9.91 14.77
C ARG A 18 8.39 -9.92 13.58
N ALA A 19 8.31 -8.90 12.72
CA ALA A 19 9.18 -8.78 11.57
C ALA A 19 10.64 -8.84 12.06
N PRO A 20 11.52 -9.61 11.39
CA PRO A 20 12.94 -9.61 11.72
C PRO A 20 13.47 -8.18 11.61
N LYS A 21 14.40 -7.80 12.49
CA LYS A 21 15.03 -6.47 12.46
C LYS A 21 15.80 -6.36 11.14
N VAL A 22 15.23 -5.66 10.17
CA VAL A 22 15.85 -5.41 8.88
C VAL A 22 16.89 -4.31 9.06
N ASN A 23 18.13 -4.55 8.62
CA ASN A 23 19.13 -3.51 8.61
C ASN A 23 18.71 -2.41 7.62
N VAL A 24 18.98 -1.14 7.95
CA VAL A 24 18.55 0.00 7.14
C VAL A 24 19.07 -0.13 5.71
N GLU A 25 20.31 -0.59 5.54
CA GLU A 25 20.96 -0.82 4.24
C GLU A 25 20.20 -1.81 3.35
N ASP A 26 19.59 -2.87 3.93
CA ASP A 26 18.83 -3.85 3.17
C ASP A 26 17.48 -3.29 2.69
N THR A 27 16.94 -2.28 3.36
CA THR A 27 15.73 -1.60 2.91
C THR A 27 15.95 -0.51 1.88
N LEU A 28 17.22 -0.14 1.66
CA LEU A 28 17.63 0.86 0.68
C LEU A 28 18.13 0.21 -0.63
N ARG A 29 18.26 -1.12 -0.67
CA ARG A 29 18.64 -1.84 -1.88
C ARG A 29 17.43 -1.97 -2.81
N PRO A 30 17.55 -1.57 -4.09
CA PRO A 30 16.49 -1.74 -5.07
C PRO A 30 16.45 -3.22 -5.48
N GLY A 31 15.72 -4.03 -4.72
CA GLY A 31 15.60 -5.45 -4.97
C GLY A 31 14.17 -5.90 -4.67
N SER A 32 13.45 -6.26 -5.73
CA SER A 32 12.00 -6.55 -5.79
C SER A 32 11.13 -5.29 -5.93
N SER A 33 10.45 -5.13 -7.08
CA SER A 33 9.39 -4.13 -7.29
C SER A 33 8.10 -4.49 -6.54
N GLU A 34 8.23 -5.15 -5.39
CA GLU A 34 7.13 -5.49 -4.53
C GLU A 34 6.89 -4.33 -3.57
N LEU A 35 5.63 -3.91 -3.47
CA LEU A 35 5.19 -2.93 -2.50
C LEU A 35 5.28 -3.54 -1.09
N THR A 36 6.47 -3.44 -0.48
CA THR A 36 6.80 -4.12 0.79
C THR A 36 6.42 -3.30 2.03
N ARG A 37 6.25 -1.99 1.91
CA ARG A 37 5.92 -1.08 3.01
C ARG A 37 4.47 -0.62 2.91
N ARG A 38 3.76 -0.67 4.03
CA ARG A 38 2.37 -0.20 4.13
C ARG A 38 2.33 1.19 4.74
N THR A 39 1.70 2.12 4.04
CA THR A 39 1.47 3.49 4.51
C THR A 39 -0.02 3.77 4.50
N THR A 40 -0.53 4.29 5.62
CA THR A 40 -1.92 4.76 5.70
C THR A 40 -1.98 6.20 5.23
N VAL A 41 -2.83 6.47 4.24
CA VAL A 41 -3.11 7.81 3.73
C VAL A 41 -4.62 8.07 3.77
N TYR A 42 -5.00 9.33 3.91
CA TYR A 42 -6.40 9.75 3.93
C TYR A 42 -6.79 10.32 2.57
N PHE A 43 -7.94 9.87 2.07
CA PHE A 43 -8.60 10.40 0.89
C PHE A 43 -10.00 10.87 1.27
N THR A 44 -10.59 11.74 0.45
CA THR A 44 -12.03 11.99 0.53
C THR A 44 -12.80 10.73 0.12
N GLU A 45 -14.06 10.63 0.53
CA GLU A 45 -14.91 9.48 0.17
C GLU A 45 -15.04 9.31 -1.36
N ASP A 46 -15.28 10.42 -2.08
CA ASP A 46 -15.39 10.41 -3.54
C ASP A 46 -14.09 9.95 -4.21
N THR A 47 -12.95 10.50 -3.80
CA THR A 47 -11.64 10.09 -4.32
C THR A 47 -11.36 8.62 -4.06
N ALA A 48 -11.62 8.14 -2.84
CA ALA A 48 -11.42 6.74 -2.49
C ALA A 48 -12.32 5.81 -3.34
N LYS A 49 -13.56 6.22 -3.62
CA LYS A 49 -14.48 5.45 -4.47
C LYS A 49 -13.99 5.40 -5.91
N ARG A 50 -13.63 6.54 -6.48
CA ARG A 50 -13.14 6.64 -7.86
C ARG A 50 -11.84 5.87 -8.06
N LEU A 51 -10.91 5.95 -7.10
CA LEU A 51 -9.66 5.20 -7.13
C LEU A 51 -9.89 3.69 -7.14
N LYS A 52 -10.85 3.20 -6.34
CA LYS A 52 -11.21 1.77 -6.33
C LYS A 52 -11.83 1.31 -7.65
N ILE A 53 -12.66 2.14 -8.26
CA ILE A 53 -13.25 1.84 -9.57
C ILE A 53 -12.14 1.75 -10.63
N ALA A 54 -11.27 2.75 -10.70
CA ALA A 54 -10.13 2.76 -11.64
C ALA A 54 -9.22 1.53 -11.45
N ALA A 55 -8.94 1.15 -10.19
CA ALA A 55 -8.16 -0.04 -9.90
C ALA A 55 -8.79 -1.34 -10.44
N ILE A 56 -10.11 -1.46 -10.38
CA ILE A 56 -10.85 -2.60 -10.94
C ILE A 56 -10.78 -2.58 -12.47
N ASP A 57 -11.03 -1.42 -13.08
CA ASP A 57 -11.08 -1.26 -14.54
C ASP A 57 -9.72 -1.57 -15.19
N GLU A 58 -8.62 -1.21 -14.53
CA GLU A 58 -7.25 -1.45 -14.99
C GLU A 58 -6.70 -2.84 -14.59
N GLY A 59 -7.47 -3.66 -13.87
CA GLY A 59 -7.00 -4.97 -13.38
C GLY A 59 -5.81 -4.88 -12.43
N THR A 60 -5.68 -3.76 -11.71
CA THR A 60 -4.57 -3.41 -10.82
C THR A 60 -5.08 -3.25 -9.38
N ASN A 61 -4.28 -2.63 -8.50
CA ASN A 61 -4.74 -2.23 -7.18
C ASN A 61 -4.44 -0.75 -6.87
N ALA A 62 -5.17 -0.19 -5.91
CA ALA A 62 -5.05 1.22 -5.53
C ALA A 62 -3.63 1.61 -5.07
N SER A 63 -2.87 0.69 -4.47
CA SER A 63 -1.49 0.96 -4.05
C SER A 63 -0.55 1.10 -5.24
N GLN A 64 -0.74 0.31 -6.30
CA GLN A 64 0.05 0.44 -7.53
C GLN A 64 -0.22 1.76 -8.26
N ILE A 65 -1.49 2.18 -8.33
CA ILE A 65 -1.86 3.48 -8.91
C ILE A 65 -1.24 4.63 -8.11
N VAL A 66 -1.36 4.59 -6.78
CA VAL A 66 -0.79 5.63 -5.91
C VAL A 66 0.73 5.66 -5.98
N GLU A 67 1.40 4.51 -6.02
CA GLU A 67 2.86 4.44 -6.17
C GLU A 67 3.31 5.11 -7.47
N GLY A 68 2.65 4.83 -8.59
CA GLY A 68 2.95 5.47 -9.87
C GLY A 68 2.81 6.99 -9.81
N LEU A 69 1.67 7.48 -9.30
CA LEU A 69 1.43 8.92 -9.13
C LEU A 69 2.48 9.60 -8.23
N VAL A 70 2.90 8.93 -7.16
CA VAL A 70 3.93 9.45 -6.25
C VAL A 70 5.30 9.45 -6.92
N SER A 71 5.65 8.39 -7.65
CA SER A 71 6.92 8.29 -8.38
C SER A 71 7.04 9.40 -9.41
N ASP A 72 6.02 9.56 -10.25
CA ASP A 72 5.98 10.60 -11.29
C ASP A 72 6.14 12.01 -10.67
N TRP A 73 5.42 12.27 -9.58
CA TRP A 73 5.50 13.55 -8.87
C TRP A 73 6.90 13.82 -8.25
N LEU A 74 7.57 12.77 -7.75
CA LEU A 74 8.92 12.89 -7.20
C LEU A 74 9.96 13.10 -8.31
N GLU A 75 9.83 12.41 -9.44
CA GLU A 75 10.71 12.57 -10.59
C GLU A 75 10.62 13.98 -11.19
N GLU A 76 9.40 14.51 -11.36
CA GLU A 76 9.18 15.88 -11.84
C GLU A 76 9.93 16.92 -10.98
N ARG A 77 9.92 16.73 -9.66
CA ARG A 77 10.61 17.63 -8.72
C ARG A 77 12.12 17.44 -8.70
N ALA A 78 12.61 16.21 -8.88
CA ALA A 78 14.03 15.94 -8.95
C ALA A 78 14.67 16.58 -10.19
N HIS A 79 13.91 16.69 -11.28
CA HIS A 79 14.38 17.22 -12.57
C HIS A 79 14.13 18.71 -12.79
N GLY A 80 13.67 19.45 -11.78
CA GLY A 80 13.63 20.91 -11.80
C GLY A 80 12.73 21.51 -12.89
N ARG A 81 11.44 21.15 -12.88
CA ARG A 81 10.39 21.96 -13.51
C ARG A 81 9.50 22.62 -12.46
#